data_AF-A0A928CLB4-F1
#
_entry.id   AF-A0A928CLB4-F1
#
_cell.length_a   1.000
_cell.length_b   1.000
_cell.length_c   1.000
_cell.angle_alpha   90.00
_cell.angle_beta   90.00
_cell.angle_gamma   90.00
#
_symmetry.space_group_name_H-M   'P 1'
#
loop_
_entity.id
_entity.type
_entity.pdbx_description
1 polymer ?
#
loop_
_entity_poly.entity_id
_entity_poly.type
_entity_poly.pdbx_seq_one_letter_code
_entity_poly.pdbx_strand_id
1 'polypeptide(L)'
;MDSVLDKKGKSEFYKKKKYEKIMLISAFSVLLTATILSIINDNDIPTVIPFHTTVVPIINGASALLCLILLFIKENYRLQCLILFVQGICTALTGYEVLGAFLYSAMFVLLFANKYFTTNPKKKIFIFVLIWILTVLSLIPFGIQRFILELVISFFFAGFYAYIYKKMEHTLSVFVPAKDNLEILNNLPERGSKIHLEEFGLSERQINLVKDYLINKTGYKELGQKYFMSTSTVKKDMNDVFKKFDVKNINELYLLLIQFEVE
;
A
#
# COMPACT_ATOMS: atom_id res chain seq x y z
N MET A 1 26.71 -9.14 17.39
CA MET A 1 25.67 -9.52 16.41
C MET A 1 24.61 -8.44 16.22
N ASP A 2 24.47 -7.50 17.15
CA ASP A 2 23.53 -6.36 17.09
C ASP A 2 23.77 -5.39 15.91
N SER A 3 24.98 -5.37 15.33
CA SER A 3 25.34 -4.48 14.22
C SER A 3 24.86 -4.95 12.83
N VAL A 4 24.41 -6.21 12.69
CA VAL A 4 23.97 -6.78 11.40
C VAL A 4 22.45 -6.68 11.25
N LEU A 5 21.72 -6.78 12.36
CA LEU A 5 20.26 -6.67 12.43
C LEU A 5 19.75 -5.24 12.30
N ASP A 6 20.45 -4.31 12.96
CA ASP A 6 20.22 -2.87 12.80
C ASP A 6 20.39 -2.43 11.33
N LYS A 7 21.30 -3.06 10.57
CA LYS A 7 21.49 -2.78 9.14
C LYS A 7 20.35 -3.28 8.26
N LYS A 8 19.71 -4.41 8.57
CA LYS A 8 18.62 -5.00 7.75
C LYS A 8 17.29 -4.24 7.93
N GLY A 9 16.90 -3.94 9.17
CA GLY A 9 15.72 -3.13 9.47
C GLY A 9 15.85 -1.69 8.96
N LYS A 10 17.05 -1.10 9.09
CA LYS A 10 17.38 0.17 8.41
C LYS A 10 17.25 0.03 6.90
N SER A 11 17.79 -1.03 6.28
CA SER A 11 17.76 -1.24 4.82
C SER A 11 16.35 -1.24 4.22
N GLU A 12 15.37 -1.91 4.83
CA GLU A 12 14.00 -1.92 4.30
C GLU A 12 13.27 -0.58 4.54
N PHE A 13 13.47 0.05 5.70
CA PHE A 13 12.98 1.40 5.96
C PHE A 13 13.58 2.43 4.97
N TYR A 14 14.87 2.30 4.66
CA TYR A 14 15.56 3.11 3.64
C TYR A 14 15.02 2.83 2.22
N LYS A 15 14.69 1.58 1.89
CA LYS A 15 14.07 1.22 0.59
C LYS A 15 12.66 1.80 0.44
N LYS A 16 11.81 1.73 1.47
CA LYS A 16 10.47 2.32 1.46
C LYS A 16 10.54 3.84 1.24
N LYS A 17 11.40 4.52 2.00
CA LYS A 17 11.68 5.96 1.82
C LYS A 17 12.21 6.31 0.43
N LYS A 18 12.94 5.40 -0.23
CA LYS A 18 13.48 5.63 -1.57
C LYS A 18 12.38 5.76 -2.62
N TYR A 19 11.40 4.84 -2.64
CA TYR A 19 10.32 4.86 -3.64
C TYR A 19 9.36 6.04 -3.47
N GLU A 20 9.05 6.40 -2.23
CA GLU A 20 8.24 7.58 -1.94
C GLU A 20 8.93 8.87 -2.39
N LYS A 21 10.24 9.00 -2.13
CA LYS A 21 11.02 10.15 -2.63
C LYS A 21 11.08 10.21 -4.14
N ILE A 22 11.23 9.07 -4.82
CA ILE A 22 11.19 9.01 -6.29
C ILE A 22 9.83 9.52 -6.79
N MET A 23 8.73 9.05 -6.21
CA MET A 23 7.39 9.51 -6.57
C MET A 23 7.24 11.03 -6.37
N LEU A 24 7.69 11.56 -5.22
CA LEU A 24 7.60 12.99 -4.90
C LEU A 24 8.46 13.85 -5.84
N ILE A 25 9.66 13.40 -6.22
CA ILE A 25 10.51 14.09 -7.21
C ILE A 25 9.85 14.09 -8.59
N SER A 26 9.28 12.96 -9.01
CA SER A 26 8.55 12.89 -10.28
C SER A 26 7.32 13.80 -10.28
N ALA A 27 6.54 13.79 -9.19
CA ALA A 27 5.38 14.66 -9.02
C ALA A 27 5.77 16.15 -9.03
N PHE A 28 6.84 16.52 -8.31
CA PHE A 28 7.40 17.86 -8.35
C PHE A 28 7.77 18.29 -9.78
N SER A 29 8.46 17.42 -10.52
CA SER A 29 8.91 17.72 -11.89
C SER A 29 7.73 17.95 -12.85
N VAL A 30 6.71 17.10 -12.77
CA VAL A 30 5.48 17.24 -13.56
C VAL A 30 4.74 18.54 -13.20
N LEU A 31 4.54 18.82 -11.91
CA LEU A 31 3.81 20.00 -11.44
C LEU A 31 4.57 21.31 -11.74
N LEU A 32 5.90 21.31 -11.63
CA LEU A 32 6.73 22.45 -12.01
C LEU A 32 6.62 22.73 -13.52
N THR A 33 6.72 21.67 -14.33
CA THR A 33 6.55 21.79 -15.79
C THR A 33 5.15 22.30 -16.14
N ALA A 34 4.11 21.74 -15.51
CA ALA A 34 2.74 22.20 -15.69
C ALA A 34 2.57 23.67 -15.28
N THR A 35 3.20 24.10 -14.18
CA THR A 35 3.18 25.51 -13.74
C THR A 35 3.79 26.43 -14.80
N ILE A 36 4.97 26.07 -15.31
CA ILE A 36 5.68 26.84 -16.35
C ILE A 36 4.83 26.91 -17.62
N LEU A 37 4.30 25.77 -18.08
CA LEU A 37 3.46 25.71 -19.28
C LEU A 37 2.18 26.54 -19.11
N SER A 38 1.54 26.52 -17.93
CA SER A 38 0.35 27.34 -17.66
C SER A 38 0.63 28.84 -17.60
N ILE A 39 1.88 29.26 -17.37
CA ILE A 39 2.28 30.68 -17.39
C ILE A 39 2.61 31.12 -18.83
N ILE A 40 3.26 30.25 -19.60
CA ILE A 40 3.75 30.57 -20.95
C ILE A 40 2.64 30.46 -21.99
N ASN A 41 1.81 29.42 -21.89
CA ASN A 41 0.77 29.15 -22.87
C ASN A 41 -0.58 29.59 -22.32
N ASP A 42 -1.27 30.44 -23.07
CA ASP A 42 -2.70 30.62 -22.86
C ASP A 42 -3.41 29.40 -23.46
N ASN A 43 -3.90 28.51 -22.59
CA ASN A 43 -4.57 27.30 -23.03
C ASN A 43 -5.98 27.66 -23.52
N ASP A 44 -6.21 27.53 -24.82
CA ASP A 44 -7.54 27.66 -25.47
C ASP A 44 -8.52 26.52 -25.11
N ILE A 45 -8.12 25.59 -24.22
CA ILE A 45 -8.97 24.49 -23.78
C ILE A 45 -10.12 25.07 -22.94
N PRO A 46 -11.38 24.84 -23.31
CA PRO A 46 -12.52 25.33 -22.53
C PRO A 46 -12.48 24.75 -21.11
N THR A 47 -12.42 25.63 -20.11
CA THR A 47 -12.27 25.26 -18.70
C THR A 47 -13.38 25.84 -17.84
N VAL A 48 -13.75 25.10 -16.80
CA VAL A 48 -14.71 25.53 -15.77
C VAL A 48 -14.09 26.57 -14.82
N ILE A 49 -12.75 26.62 -14.74
CA ILE A 49 -12.05 27.41 -13.72
C ILE A 49 -12.05 28.89 -14.12
N PRO A 50 -12.63 29.80 -13.31
CA PRO A 50 -12.55 31.23 -13.57
C PRO A 50 -11.10 31.72 -13.40
N PHE A 51 -10.68 32.67 -14.23
CA PHE A 51 -9.30 33.20 -14.22
C PHE A 51 -8.24 32.07 -14.32
N HIS A 52 -8.47 31.09 -15.21
CA HIS A 52 -7.64 29.88 -15.31
C HIS A 52 -6.15 30.18 -15.53
N THR A 53 -5.83 31.23 -16.28
CA THR A 53 -4.46 31.73 -16.50
C THR A 53 -3.73 32.12 -15.22
N THR A 54 -4.45 32.39 -14.14
CA THR A 54 -3.89 32.72 -12.82
C THR A 54 -4.08 31.57 -11.83
N VAL A 55 -5.28 30.98 -11.77
CA VAL A 55 -5.63 29.96 -10.77
C VAL A 55 -4.87 28.66 -10.99
N VAL A 56 -4.80 28.18 -12.23
CA VAL A 56 -4.13 26.91 -12.57
C VAL A 56 -2.63 26.93 -12.23
N PRO A 57 -1.84 27.95 -12.64
CA PRO A 57 -0.43 27.99 -12.26
C PRO A 57 -0.23 28.15 -10.75
N ILE A 58 -1.10 28.87 -10.03
CA ILE A 58 -1.03 28.95 -8.57
C ILE A 58 -1.24 27.57 -7.93
N ILE A 59 -2.27 26.83 -8.34
CA ILE A 59 -2.56 25.50 -7.80
C ILE A 59 -1.43 24.52 -8.10
N ASN A 60 -0.91 24.52 -9.34
CA ASN A 60 0.21 23.69 -9.75
C ASN A 60 1.50 24.05 -8.99
N GLY A 61 1.82 25.34 -8.89
CA GLY A 61 3.02 25.82 -8.20
C GLY A 61 2.97 25.54 -6.70
N ALA A 62 1.82 25.76 -6.06
CA ALA A 62 1.62 25.42 -4.65
C ALA A 62 1.75 23.91 -4.41
N SER A 63 1.18 23.09 -5.31
CA SER A 63 1.29 21.63 -5.23
C SER A 63 2.73 21.16 -5.42
N ALA A 64 3.48 21.74 -6.37
CA ALA A 64 4.90 21.48 -6.56
C ALA A 64 5.70 21.82 -5.31
N LEU A 65 5.47 23.00 -4.72
CA LEU A 65 6.14 23.40 -3.48
C LEU A 65 5.84 22.43 -2.33
N LEU A 66 4.59 21.96 -2.19
CA LEU A 66 4.24 20.96 -1.19
C LEU A 66 4.93 19.61 -1.44
N CYS A 67 5.06 19.17 -2.70
CA CYS A 67 5.85 17.98 -3.04
C CYS A 67 7.32 18.15 -2.66
N LEU A 68 7.91 19.33 -2.89
CA LEU A 68 9.28 19.64 -2.50
C LEU A 68 9.45 19.61 -0.96
N ILE A 69 8.53 20.23 -0.23
CA ILE A 69 8.51 20.22 1.24
C ILE A 69 8.40 18.78 1.77
N LEU A 70 7.56 17.95 1.16
CA LEU A 70 7.39 16.54 1.52
C LEU A 70 8.66 15.69 1.35
N LEU A 71 9.66 16.13 0.57
CA LEU A 71 10.96 15.43 0.48
C LEU A 71 11.78 15.53 1.78
N PHE A 72 11.55 16.58 2.57
CA PHE A 72 12.32 16.89 3.77
C PHE A 72 11.55 16.60 5.07
N ILE A 73 10.22 16.53 5.02
CA ILE A 73 9.38 16.22 6.18
C ILE A 73 9.12 14.71 6.31
N LYS A 74 8.84 14.24 7.54
CA LYS A 74 8.40 12.86 7.81
C LYS A 74 7.14 12.50 7.00
N GLU A 75 7.07 11.25 6.53
CA GLU A 75 5.97 10.70 5.72
C GLU A 75 4.59 11.22 6.18
N ASN A 76 3.93 12.00 5.31
CA ASN A 76 2.63 12.58 5.59
C ASN A 76 1.67 12.28 4.44
N TYR A 77 1.07 11.08 4.50
CA TYR A 77 0.11 10.62 3.49
C TYR A 77 -1.11 11.55 3.36
N ARG A 78 -1.50 12.26 4.43
CA ARG A 78 -2.65 13.17 4.39
C ARG A 78 -2.38 14.34 3.44
N LEU A 79 -1.17 14.87 3.47
CA LEU A 79 -0.77 15.94 2.56
C LEU A 79 -0.65 15.44 1.12
N GLN A 80 -0.14 14.21 0.91
CA GLN A 80 -0.13 13.58 -0.42
C GLN A 80 -1.54 13.39 -0.97
N CYS A 81 -2.48 12.89 -0.15
CA CYS A 81 -3.88 12.78 -0.53
C CYS A 81 -4.52 14.15 -0.81
N LEU A 82 -4.18 15.18 -0.05
CA LEU A 82 -4.69 16.54 -0.28
C LEU A 82 -4.20 17.08 -1.63
N ILE A 83 -2.92 16.88 -1.97
CA ILE A 83 -2.37 17.27 -3.27
C ILE A 83 -3.11 16.54 -4.38
N LEU A 84 -3.24 15.21 -4.29
CA LEU A 84 -3.97 14.41 -5.30
C LEU A 84 -5.44 14.78 -5.41
N PHE A 85 -6.09 15.14 -4.31
CA PHE A 85 -7.47 15.60 -4.27
C PHE A 85 -7.65 16.91 -5.05
N VAL A 86 -6.85 17.93 -4.70
CA VAL A 86 -6.90 19.24 -5.35
C VAL A 86 -6.51 19.13 -6.82
N GLN A 87 -5.44 18.39 -7.12
CA GLN A 87 -4.96 18.19 -8.48
C GLN A 87 -5.93 17.36 -9.32
N GLY A 88 -6.55 16.32 -8.77
CA GLY A 88 -7.55 15.53 -9.49
C GLY A 88 -8.75 16.36 -9.93
N ILE A 89 -9.29 17.20 -9.04
CA ILE A 89 -10.39 18.11 -9.36
C ILE A 89 -9.93 19.18 -10.35
N CYS A 90 -8.84 19.91 -10.05
CA CYS A 90 -8.36 21.00 -10.89
C CYS A 90 -8.04 20.53 -12.31
N THR A 91 -7.35 19.39 -12.43
CA THR A 91 -6.93 18.81 -13.72
C THR A 91 -8.15 18.41 -14.58
N ALA A 92 -9.16 17.77 -13.97
CA ALA A 92 -10.40 17.45 -14.66
C ALA A 92 -11.11 18.73 -15.17
N LEU A 93 -11.20 19.76 -14.32
CA LEU A 93 -11.86 21.03 -14.67
C LEU A 93 -11.08 21.88 -15.71
N THR A 94 -9.78 21.65 -15.86
CA THR A 94 -8.96 22.26 -16.94
C THR A 94 -9.08 21.55 -18.28
N GLY A 95 -9.80 20.43 -18.35
CA GLY A 95 -9.98 19.65 -19.59
C GLY A 95 -8.95 18.58 -19.85
N TYR A 96 -8.32 18.10 -18.79
CA TYR A 96 -7.55 16.86 -18.78
C TYR A 96 -8.29 15.80 -17.96
N GLU A 97 -9.51 15.47 -18.39
CA GLU A 97 -10.48 14.60 -17.70
C GLU A 97 -9.82 13.29 -17.26
N VAL A 98 -9.21 12.58 -18.22
CA VAL A 98 -8.56 11.28 -17.99
C VAL A 98 -7.51 11.35 -16.87
N LEU A 99 -6.69 12.40 -16.87
CA LEU A 99 -5.65 12.59 -15.87
C LEU A 99 -6.25 12.99 -14.51
N GLY A 100 -7.27 13.85 -14.51
CA GLY A 100 -8.00 14.23 -13.31
C GLY A 100 -8.64 13.02 -12.61
N ALA A 101 -9.38 12.20 -13.36
CA ALA A 101 -9.98 10.96 -12.86
C ALA A 101 -8.94 9.97 -12.35
N PHE A 102 -7.80 9.86 -13.04
CA PHE A 102 -6.68 9.02 -12.58
C PHE A 102 -6.12 9.48 -11.23
N LEU A 103 -5.81 10.78 -11.08
CA LEU A 103 -5.26 11.35 -9.85
C LEU A 103 -6.25 11.25 -8.68
N TYR A 104 -7.53 11.53 -8.94
CA TYR A 104 -8.59 11.41 -7.95
C TYR A 104 -8.78 9.96 -7.48
N SER A 105 -8.70 9.01 -8.40
CA SER A 105 -8.76 7.58 -8.08
C SER A 105 -7.51 7.09 -7.35
N ALA A 106 -6.32 7.58 -7.71
CA ALA A 106 -5.07 7.29 -7.01
C ALA A 106 -5.10 7.77 -5.55
N MET A 107 -5.73 8.92 -5.28
CA MET A 107 -5.99 9.38 -3.91
C MET A 107 -6.79 8.34 -3.11
N PHE A 108 -7.86 7.78 -3.68
CA PHE A 108 -8.64 6.73 -2.99
C PHE A 108 -7.79 5.51 -2.65
N VAL A 109 -6.97 5.05 -3.58
CA VAL A 109 -6.04 3.92 -3.34
C VAL A 109 -5.12 4.24 -2.16
N LEU A 110 -4.56 5.45 -2.10
CA LEU A 110 -3.68 5.87 -1.02
C LEU A 110 -4.41 5.98 0.33
N LEU A 111 -5.66 6.48 0.34
CA LEU A 111 -6.50 6.52 1.54
C LEU A 111 -6.85 5.11 2.06
N PHE A 112 -7.14 4.17 1.16
CA PHE A 112 -7.35 2.75 1.53
C PHE A 112 -6.08 2.12 2.08
N ALA A 113 -4.94 2.28 1.39
CA ALA A 113 -3.65 1.75 1.82
C ALA A 113 -3.24 2.27 3.21
N ASN A 114 -3.57 3.52 3.53
CA ASN A 114 -3.29 4.15 4.82
C ASN A 114 -4.43 4.01 5.85
N LYS A 115 -5.36 3.05 5.66
CA LYS A 115 -6.43 2.70 6.63
C LYS A 115 -7.36 3.87 7.00
N TYR A 116 -7.47 4.90 6.16
CA TYR A 116 -8.27 6.10 6.46
C TYR A 116 -9.78 5.80 6.62
N PHE A 117 -10.27 4.81 5.88
CA PHE A 117 -11.69 4.42 5.87
C PHE A 117 -12.08 3.38 6.94
N THR A 118 -11.19 3.05 7.89
CA THR A 118 -11.51 2.10 8.98
C THR A 118 -12.65 2.58 9.87
N THR A 119 -12.71 3.89 10.14
CA THR A 119 -13.77 4.52 10.93
C THR A 119 -14.79 5.20 10.00
N ASN A 120 -16.08 4.90 10.17
CA ASN A 120 -17.17 5.52 9.40
C ASN A 120 -16.94 5.53 7.86
N PRO A 121 -16.60 4.38 7.23
CA PRO A 121 -16.26 4.31 5.80
C PRO A 121 -17.35 4.93 4.92
N LYS A 122 -18.62 4.58 5.18
CA LYS A 122 -19.77 5.03 4.38
C LYS A 122 -19.84 6.55 4.29
N LYS A 123 -19.74 7.26 5.43
CA LYS A 123 -19.83 8.72 5.48
C LYS A 123 -18.65 9.38 4.76
N LYS A 124 -17.43 8.88 5.00
CA LYS A 124 -16.21 9.45 4.40
C LYS A 124 -16.19 9.26 2.88
N ILE A 125 -16.50 8.04 2.41
CA ILE A 125 -16.56 7.74 0.98
C ILE A 125 -17.65 8.57 0.31
N PHE A 126 -18.84 8.67 0.94
CA PHE A 126 -19.94 9.48 0.41
C PHE A 126 -19.54 10.94 0.17
N ILE A 127 -18.80 11.57 1.09
CA ILE A 127 -18.33 12.95 0.92
C ILE A 127 -17.45 13.08 -0.33
N PHE A 128 -16.45 12.22 -0.49
CA PHE A 128 -15.56 12.27 -1.66
C PHE A 128 -16.29 11.96 -2.97
N VAL A 129 -17.22 11.00 -2.95
CA VAL A 129 -18.03 10.67 -4.13
C VAL A 129 -18.95 11.85 -4.51
N LEU A 130 -19.57 12.50 -3.52
CA LEU A 130 -20.42 13.67 -3.75
C LEU A 130 -19.62 14.82 -4.39
N ILE A 131 -18.43 15.12 -3.87
CA ILE A 131 -17.56 16.16 -4.44
C ILE A 131 -17.18 15.82 -5.88
N TRP A 132 -16.88 14.55 -6.17
CA TRP A 132 -16.56 14.12 -7.53
C TRP A 132 -17.75 14.24 -8.46
N ILE A 133 -18.94 13.80 -8.04
CA ILE A 133 -20.17 13.95 -8.82
C ILE A 133 -20.42 15.42 -9.17
N LEU A 134 -20.26 16.34 -8.21
CA LEU A 134 -20.38 17.78 -8.45
C LEU A 134 -19.33 18.27 -9.47
N THR A 135 -18.11 17.76 -9.39
CA THR A 135 -17.02 18.06 -10.35
C THR A 135 -17.42 17.61 -11.76
N VAL A 136 -17.87 16.37 -11.93
CA VAL A 136 -18.28 15.83 -13.23
C VAL A 136 -19.48 16.58 -13.80
N LEU A 137 -20.49 16.91 -12.97
CA LEU A 137 -21.65 17.70 -13.39
C LEU A 137 -21.27 19.09 -13.90
N SER A 138 -20.23 19.71 -13.33
CA SER A 138 -19.76 21.02 -13.76
C SER A 138 -19.16 21.05 -15.18
N LEU A 139 -18.88 19.88 -15.77
CA LEU A 139 -18.38 19.75 -17.14
C LEU A 139 -19.49 19.85 -18.20
N ILE A 140 -20.77 19.69 -17.82
CA ILE A 140 -21.91 19.70 -18.77
C ILE A 140 -21.94 20.94 -19.67
N PRO A 141 -21.75 22.18 -19.17
CA PRO A 141 -21.74 23.38 -20.01
C PRO A 141 -20.67 23.39 -21.10
N PHE A 142 -19.63 22.56 -20.96
CA PHE A 142 -18.50 22.47 -21.89
C PHE A 142 -18.62 21.30 -22.87
N GLY A 143 -19.76 20.60 -22.86
CA GLY A 143 -20.11 19.53 -23.79
C GLY A 143 -20.51 18.25 -23.09
N ILE A 144 -21.68 17.71 -23.46
CA ILE A 144 -22.21 16.47 -22.89
C ILE A 144 -21.29 15.27 -23.13
N GLN A 145 -20.49 15.30 -24.20
CA GLN A 145 -19.48 14.27 -24.49
C GLN A 145 -18.39 14.22 -23.41
N ARG A 146 -17.94 15.38 -22.90
CA ARG A 146 -16.93 15.45 -21.84
C ARG A 146 -17.47 14.92 -20.52
N PHE A 147 -18.72 15.27 -20.21
CA PHE A 147 -19.45 14.70 -19.06
C PHE A 147 -19.55 13.16 -19.15
N ILE A 148 -20.00 12.63 -20.28
CA ILE A 148 -20.14 11.17 -20.47
C ILE A 148 -18.78 10.49 -20.38
N LEU A 149 -17.76 11.04 -21.04
CA LEU A 149 -16.40 10.50 -21.03
C LEU A 149 -15.85 10.43 -19.59
N GLU A 150 -15.93 11.52 -18.85
CA GLU A 150 -15.41 11.57 -17.48
C GLU A 150 -16.17 10.63 -16.53
N LEU A 151 -17.49 10.52 -16.72
CA LEU A 151 -18.31 9.57 -15.97
C LEU A 151 -17.86 8.11 -16.22
N VAL A 152 -17.73 7.73 -17.50
CA VAL A 152 -17.31 6.37 -17.90
C VAL A 152 -15.90 6.06 -17.42
N ILE A 153 -14.97 7.00 -17.57
CA ILE A 153 -13.58 6.83 -17.13
C ILE A 153 -13.49 6.72 -15.61
N SER A 154 -14.29 7.50 -14.87
CA SER A 154 -14.37 7.39 -13.40
C SER A 154 -14.80 6.00 -12.96
N PHE A 155 -15.84 5.43 -13.59
CA PHE A 155 -16.27 4.06 -13.32
C PHE A 155 -15.21 3.03 -13.70
N PHE A 156 -14.54 3.23 -14.85
CA PHE A 156 -13.45 2.36 -15.28
C PHE A 156 -12.31 2.35 -14.26
N PHE A 157 -11.80 3.51 -13.83
CA PHE A 157 -10.72 3.55 -12.84
C PHE A 157 -11.14 2.96 -11.50
N ALA A 158 -12.36 3.25 -11.03
CA ALA A 158 -12.87 2.64 -9.79
C ALA A 158 -12.91 1.10 -9.88
N GLY A 159 -13.44 0.55 -10.98
CA GLY A 159 -13.48 -0.89 -11.22
C GLY A 159 -12.08 -1.50 -11.39
N PHE A 160 -11.20 -0.83 -12.12
CA PHE A 160 -9.83 -1.25 -12.36
C PHE A 160 -9.01 -1.31 -11.08
N TYR A 161 -9.08 -0.28 -10.23
CA TYR A 161 -8.40 -0.29 -8.94
C TYR A 161 -9.00 -1.30 -7.96
N ALA A 162 -10.32 -1.50 -7.97
CA ALA A 162 -10.95 -2.57 -7.19
C ALA A 162 -10.46 -3.96 -7.64
N TYR A 163 -10.33 -4.18 -8.96
CA TYR A 163 -9.75 -5.39 -9.53
C TYR A 163 -8.29 -5.57 -9.11
N ILE A 164 -7.44 -4.55 -9.25
CA ILE A 164 -6.04 -4.59 -8.80
C ILE A 164 -5.97 -4.90 -7.31
N TYR A 165 -6.77 -4.22 -6.49
CA TYR A 165 -6.82 -4.45 -5.05
C TYR A 165 -7.16 -5.91 -4.75
N LYS A 166 -8.21 -6.47 -5.37
CA LYS A 166 -8.60 -7.87 -5.16
C LYS A 166 -7.55 -8.86 -5.67
N LYS A 167 -6.91 -8.56 -6.79
CA LYS A 167 -5.83 -9.38 -7.35
C LYS A 167 -4.61 -9.38 -6.42
N MET A 168 -4.21 -8.21 -5.93
CA MET A 168 -3.12 -8.06 -4.96
C MET A 168 -3.47 -8.72 -3.63
N GLU A 169 -4.68 -8.54 -3.12
CA GLU A 169 -5.17 -9.21 -1.90
C GLU A 169 -5.06 -10.72 -2.02
N HIS A 170 -5.51 -11.31 -3.14
CA HIS A 170 -5.41 -12.75 -3.38
C HIS A 170 -3.96 -13.23 -3.57
N THR A 171 -3.12 -12.47 -4.27
CA THR A 171 -1.71 -12.86 -4.48
C THR A 171 -0.89 -12.69 -3.20
N LEU A 172 -1.19 -11.68 -2.39
CA LEU A 172 -0.49 -11.39 -1.14
C LEU A 172 -1.05 -12.17 0.05
N SER A 173 -2.32 -12.61 0.03
CA SER A 173 -2.90 -13.43 1.10
C SER A 173 -2.16 -14.76 1.27
N VAL A 174 -1.55 -15.27 0.20
CA VAL A 174 -0.65 -16.44 0.28
C VAL A 174 0.57 -16.15 1.17
N PHE A 175 0.98 -14.90 1.30
CA PHE A 175 2.13 -14.45 2.10
C PHE A 175 1.73 -13.84 3.45
N VAL A 176 0.44 -13.65 3.71
CA VAL A 176 -0.08 -13.08 4.96
C VAL A 176 -0.73 -14.23 5.73
N PRO A 177 -0.20 -14.62 6.92
CA PRO A 177 -0.79 -15.69 7.71
C PRO A 177 -2.27 -15.41 7.94
N ALA A 178 -3.09 -16.45 7.77
CA ALA A 178 -4.54 -16.34 7.90
C ALA A 178 -4.86 -15.74 9.28
N LYS A 179 -5.37 -14.50 9.28
CA LYS A 179 -6.04 -13.94 10.45
C LYS A 179 -7.11 -14.93 10.87
N ASP A 180 -7.00 -15.54 12.05
CA ASP A 180 -8.19 -15.89 12.83
C ASP A 180 -7.98 -15.93 14.36
N ASN A 181 -6.77 -16.02 14.95
CA ASN A 181 -6.60 -15.74 16.40
C ASN A 181 -5.61 -14.60 16.72
N LEU A 182 -6.18 -13.50 17.23
CA LEU A 182 -5.49 -12.26 17.62
C LEU A 182 -4.59 -12.39 18.86
N GLU A 183 -4.72 -13.44 19.68
CA GLU A 183 -3.98 -13.50 20.96
C GLU A 183 -2.49 -13.81 20.79
N ILE A 184 -2.12 -14.76 19.92
CA ILE A 184 -0.71 -15.10 19.68
C ILE A 184 -0.03 -13.99 18.86
N LEU A 185 -0.77 -13.36 17.94
CA LEU A 185 -0.28 -12.24 17.13
C LEU A 185 0.03 -10.98 17.96
N ASN A 186 -0.61 -10.80 19.11
CA ASN A 186 -0.29 -9.72 20.05
C ASN A 186 0.98 -9.98 20.87
N ASN A 187 1.36 -11.25 21.03
CA ASN A 187 2.59 -11.67 21.71
C ASN A 187 3.76 -11.87 20.75
N LEU A 188 3.53 -11.82 19.43
CA LEU A 188 4.61 -11.82 18.45
C LEU A 188 5.33 -10.47 18.51
N PRO A 189 6.68 -10.47 18.55
CA PRO A 189 7.44 -9.24 18.57
C PRO A 189 7.34 -8.51 17.21
N GLU A 190 7.85 -7.29 17.11
CA GLU A 190 7.75 -6.53 15.86
C GLU A 190 8.44 -7.25 14.70
N ARG A 191 7.87 -7.18 13.49
CA ARG A 191 8.46 -7.82 12.30
C ARG A 191 9.92 -7.39 12.12
N GLY A 192 10.81 -8.35 11.91
CA GLY A 192 12.25 -8.14 11.79
C GLY A 192 13.02 -8.15 13.12
N SER A 193 12.34 -8.34 14.26
CA SER A 193 12.99 -8.62 15.53
C SER A 193 13.38 -10.10 15.66
N LYS A 194 14.13 -10.41 16.72
CA LYS A 194 14.39 -11.79 17.14
C LYS A 194 13.12 -12.43 17.68
N ILE A 195 12.93 -13.70 17.37
CA ILE A 195 11.88 -14.55 17.95
C ILE A 195 12.55 -15.74 18.62
N HIS A 196 12.38 -15.85 19.94
CA HIS A 196 12.84 -17.01 20.68
C HIS A 196 11.74 -18.07 20.64
N LEU A 197 11.96 -19.13 19.89
CA LEU A 197 10.95 -20.18 19.72
C LEU A 197 10.56 -20.87 21.05
N GLU A 198 11.48 -20.84 22.03
CA GLU A 198 11.27 -21.34 23.40
C GLU A 198 10.17 -20.59 24.15
N GLU A 199 10.02 -19.28 23.93
CA GLU A 199 9.01 -18.44 24.59
C GLU A 199 7.57 -18.84 24.21
N PHE A 200 7.41 -19.49 23.06
CA PHE A 200 6.15 -20.05 22.58
C PHE A 200 5.91 -21.48 23.11
N GLY A 201 6.72 -21.92 24.08
CA GLY A 201 6.62 -23.22 24.74
C GLY A 201 7.02 -24.39 23.83
N LEU A 202 7.76 -24.15 22.75
CA LEU A 202 8.27 -25.22 21.88
C LEU A 202 9.35 -26.03 22.60
N SER A 203 9.34 -27.35 22.41
CA SER A 203 10.45 -28.18 22.89
C SER A 203 11.67 -28.04 22.00
N GLU A 204 12.86 -28.31 22.53
CA GLU A 204 14.13 -28.29 21.78
C GLU A 204 14.05 -29.11 20.49
N ARG A 205 13.37 -30.26 20.54
CA ARG A 205 13.09 -31.10 19.37
C ARG A 205 12.24 -30.38 18.33
N GLN A 206 11.16 -29.71 18.74
CA GLN A 206 10.31 -28.92 17.85
C GLN A 206 11.06 -27.74 17.23
N ILE A 207 11.88 -27.06 18.03
CA ILE A 207 12.72 -25.93 17.58
C ILE A 207 13.68 -26.40 16.48
N ASN A 208 14.35 -27.53 16.69
CA ASN A 208 15.28 -28.10 15.71
C ASN A 208 14.59 -28.48 14.40
N LEU A 209 13.41 -29.11 14.47
CA LEU A 209 12.60 -29.44 13.28
C LEU A 209 12.20 -28.18 12.50
N VAL A 210 11.79 -27.12 13.20
CA VAL A 210 11.38 -25.85 12.59
C VAL A 210 12.58 -25.15 11.96
N LYS A 211 13.70 -25.01 12.68
CA LYS A 211 14.93 -24.37 12.16
C LYS A 211 15.45 -25.08 10.91
N ASP A 212 15.49 -26.41 10.92
CA ASP A 212 15.93 -27.18 9.75
C ASP A 212 14.99 -27.01 8.55
N TYR A 213 13.69 -26.98 8.79
CA TYR A 213 12.73 -26.70 7.73
C TYR A 213 12.90 -25.29 7.17
N LEU A 214 13.12 -24.29 8.03
CA LEU A 214 13.34 -22.91 7.61
C LEU A 214 14.58 -22.73 6.74
N ILE A 215 15.69 -23.41 7.10
CA ILE A 215 16.98 -23.28 6.41
C ILE A 215 17.00 -24.12 5.12
N ASN A 216 16.58 -25.39 5.20
CA ASN A 216 16.81 -26.36 4.13
C ASN A 216 15.55 -26.74 3.35
N LYS A 217 14.35 -26.29 3.77
CA LYS A 217 13.05 -26.70 3.19
C LYS A 217 12.86 -28.22 3.10
N THR A 218 13.48 -28.97 4.01
CA THR A 218 13.49 -30.43 4.02
C THR A 218 12.10 -31.01 4.25
N GLY A 219 11.73 -32.05 3.50
CA GLY A 219 10.43 -32.71 3.66
C GLY A 219 10.31 -33.49 4.98
N TYR A 220 9.09 -33.83 5.40
CA TYR A 220 8.86 -34.62 6.62
C TYR A 220 9.60 -35.97 6.67
N LYS A 221 9.85 -36.59 5.51
CA LYS A 221 10.63 -37.84 5.41
C LYS A 221 12.10 -37.61 5.75
N GLU A 222 12.68 -36.54 5.23
CA GLU A 222 14.09 -36.18 5.44
C GLU A 222 14.34 -35.73 6.87
N LEU A 223 13.41 -34.94 7.44
CA LEU A 223 13.43 -34.59 8.86
C LEU A 223 13.35 -35.84 9.74
N GLY A 224 12.49 -36.79 9.39
CA GLY A 224 12.39 -38.07 10.10
C GLY A 224 13.71 -38.85 10.07
N GLN A 225 14.38 -38.90 8.91
CA GLN A 225 15.68 -39.56 8.79
C GLN A 225 16.77 -38.83 9.60
N LYS A 226 16.83 -37.50 9.52
CA LYS A 226 17.87 -36.68 10.17
C LYS A 226 17.79 -36.74 11.70
N TYR A 227 16.58 -36.78 12.25
CA TYR A 227 16.34 -36.82 13.70
C TYR A 227 16.05 -38.22 14.24
N PHE A 228 16.19 -39.28 13.43
CA PHE A 228 15.89 -40.67 13.79
C PHE A 228 14.45 -40.87 14.31
N MET A 229 13.49 -40.25 13.63
CA MET A 229 12.07 -40.26 13.98
C MET A 229 11.21 -40.82 12.85
N SER A 230 10.09 -41.44 13.23
CA SER A 230 9.09 -41.82 12.24
C SER A 230 8.43 -40.57 11.63
N THR A 231 8.00 -40.66 10.37
CA THR A 231 7.29 -39.56 9.69
C THR A 231 6.00 -39.15 10.39
N SER A 232 5.30 -40.07 11.05
CA SER A 232 4.11 -39.77 11.84
C SER A 232 4.46 -38.97 13.10
N THR A 233 5.59 -39.27 13.75
CA THR A 233 6.08 -38.49 14.90
C THR A 233 6.44 -37.06 14.48
N VAL A 234 7.14 -36.88 13.36
CA VAL A 234 7.46 -35.53 12.84
C VAL A 234 6.18 -34.75 12.51
N LYS A 235 5.19 -35.37 11.87
CA LYS A 235 3.90 -34.73 11.60
C LYS A 235 3.16 -34.34 12.88
N LYS A 236 3.20 -35.19 13.91
CA LYS A 236 2.58 -34.90 15.21
C LYS A 236 3.24 -33.68 15.85
N ASP A 237 4.56 -33.66 15.92
CA ASP A 237 5.32 -32.54 16.49
C ASP A 237 5.05 -31.24 15.75
N MET A 238 5.05 -31.28 14.41
CA MET A 238 4.77 -30.10 13.58
C MET A 238 3.32 -29.63 13.71
N ASN A 239 2.35 -30.54 13.84
CA ASN A 239 0.97 -30.16 14.15
C ASN A 239 0.84 -29.48 15.51
N ASP A 240 1.61 -29.90 16.51
CA ASP A 240 1.63 -29.25 17.81
C ASP A 240 2.29 -27.86 17.72
N VAL A 241 3.32 -27.69 16.89
CA VAL A 241 3.86 -26.35 16.54
C VAL A 241 2.79 -25.50 15.86
N PHE A 242 2.07 -26.04 14.87
CA PHE A 242 1.04 -25.31 14.14
C PHE A 242 -0.04 -24.76 15.06
N LYS A 243 -0.49 -25.55 16.04
CA LYS A 243 -1.43 -25.09 17.07
C LYS A 243 -0.88 -23.95 17.93
N LYS A 244 0.41 -24.00 18.31
CA LYS A 244 1.04 -22.96 19.13
C LYS A 244 1.20 -21.62 18.40
N PHE A 245 1.36 -21.66 17.08
CA PHE A 245 1.47 -20.45 16.24
C PHE A 245 0.17 -20.08 15.54
N ASP A 246 -0.93 -20.80 15.80
CA ASP A 246 -2.22 -20.64 15.12
C ASP A 246 -2.13 -20.65 13.58
N VAL A 247 -1.31 -21.54 13.04
CA VAL A 247 -1.13 -21.73 11.60
C VAL A 247 -1.72 -23.07 11.18
N LYS A 248 -2.19 -23.19 9.92
CA LYS A 248 -2.87 -24.39 9.43
C LYS A 248 -1.92 -25.41 8.80
N ASN A 249 -0.75 -24.96 8.36
CA ASN A 249 0.20 -25.79 7.64
C ASN A 249 1.64 -25.25 7.75
N ILE A 250 2.58 -26.07 7.27
CA ILE A 250 4.01 -25.78 7.33
C ILE A 250 4.43 -24.56 6.51
N ASN A 251 3.72 -24.24 5.43
CA ASN A 251 4.01 -23.07 4.60
C ASN A 251 3.60 -21.79 5.33
N GLU A 252 2.44 -21.79 6.01
CA GLU A 252 2.02 -20.68 6.87
C GLU A 252 3.00 -20.48 8.03
N LEU A 253 3.48 -21.56 8.66
CA LEU A 253 4.53 -21.46 9.70
C LEU A 253 5.82 -20.85 9.14
N TYR A 254 6.28 -21.30 7.98
CA TYR A 254 7.47 -20.76 7.31
C TYR A 254 7.33 -19.29 7.00
N LEU A 255 6.18 -18.88 6.47
CA LEU A 255 5.89 -17.48 6.15
C LEU A 255 5.75 -16.60 7.39
N LEU A 256 5.23 -17.15 8.49
CA LEU A 256 5.21 -16.45 9.77
C LEU A 256 6.63 -16.21 10.26
N LEU A 257 7.45 -17.27 10.31
CA LEU A 257 8.76 -17.24 10.94
C LEU A 257 9.85 -16.57 10.09
N ILE A 258 9.74 -16.54 8.75
CA ILE A 258 10.69 -15.81 7.89
C ILE A 258 10.65 -14.29 8.10
N GLN A 259 9.58 -13.77 8.72
CA GLN A 259 9.46 -12.36 9.07
C GLN A 259 10.32 -11.97 10.29
N PHE A 260 10.95 -12.94 10.95
CA PHE A 260 11.72 -12.76 12.18
C PHE A 260 13.12 -13.36 12.04
N GLU A 261 14.04 -12.94 12.91
CA GLU A 261 15.30 -13.68 13.12
C GLU A 261 15.05 -14.78 14.16
N VAL A 262 15.01 -16.03 13.70
CA VAL A 262 14.64 -17.18 14.53
C VAL A 262 15.83 -17.63 15.37
N GLU A 263 15.72 -17.47 16.69
CA GLU A 263 16.70 -17.91 17.69
C GLU A 263 16.20 -19.10 18.53
#